data_AF-A0A171BA84-F1
#
_entry.id   AF-A0A171BA84-F1
#
_cell.length_a   1.000
_cell.length_b   1.000
_cell.length_c   1.000
_cell.angle_alpha   90.00
_cell.angle_beta   90.00
_cell.angle_gamma   90.00
#
_symmetry.space_group_name_H-M   'P 1'
#
loop_
_entity.id
_entity.type
_entity.pdbx_description
1 polymer ?
#
loop_
_entity_poly.entity_id
_entity_poly.type
_entity_poly.pdbx_seq_one_letter_code
_entity_poly.pdbx_strand_id
1 'polypeptide(L)'
;SHLQKYQILNACSRVFKHSVPNSILHQILTYDDLKKFYSTPVDTVLPLERMKRIDLPPNLHVQYEPHRFHPDEDTMFNGQTAFPKSNTLVTGIRTKRKFKGSVVTSPFEAY
;
A
#
# COMPACT_ATOMS: atom_id res chain seq x y z
N SER A 1 -24.90 9.81 27.88
CA SER A 1 -25.10 10.82 26.82
C SER A 1 -24.27 10.48 25.58
N HIS A 2 -24.78 9.61 24.70
CA HIS A 2 -24.06 9.23 23.47
C HIS A 2 -24.03 10.36 22.43
N LEU A 3 -25.02 11.25 22.47
CA LEU A 3 -25.14 12.40 21.56
C LEU A 3 -23.99 13.41 21.73
N GLN A 4 -23.61 13.74 22.97
CA GLN A 4 -22.51 14.67 23.24
C GLN A 4 -21.17 14.11 22.75
N LYS A 5 -20.90 12.82 23.00
CA LYS A 5 -19.71 12.14 22.47
C LYS A 5 -19.67 12.22 20.94
N TYR A 6 -20.80 11.93 20.28
CA TYR A 6 -20.90 12.04 18.82
C TYR A 6 -20.63 13.46 18.31
N GLN A 7 -21.23 14.49 18.93
CA GLN A 7 -21.02 15.88 18.53
C GLN A 7 -19.56 16.31 18.61
N ILE A 8 -18.87 15.95 19.70
CA ILE A 8 -17.44 16.24 19.89
C ILE A 8 -16.60 15.54 18.82
N LEU A 9 -16.80 14.23 18.62
CA LEU A 9 -16.06 13.46 17.63
C LEU A 9 -16.27 13.98 16.20
N ASN A 10 -17.50 14.39 15.86
CA ASN A 10 -17.83 14.96 14.56
C ASN A 10 -17.19 16.35 14.37
N ALA A 11 -17.20 17.20 15.41
CA ALA A 11 -16.52 18.49 15.38
C ALA A 11 -15.00 18.33 15.18
N CYS A 12 -14.36 17.44 15.94
CA CYS A 12 -12.94 17.13 15.79
C CYS A 12 -12.62 16.57 14.39
N SER A 13 -13.44 15.66 13.88
CA SER A 13 -13.25 15.07 12.54
C SER A 13 -13.27 16.13 11.44
N ARG A 14 -14.16 17.12 11.54
CA ARG A 14 -14.23 18.25 10.59
C ARG A 14 -13.01 19.17 10.68
N VAL A 15 -12.56 19.48 11.89
CA VAL A 15 -11.43 20.40 12.14
C VAL A 15 -10.10 19.76 11.72
N PHE A 16 -9.83 18.53 12.18
CA PHE A 16 -8.56 17.84 11.93
C PHE A 16 -8.54 17.04 10.62
N LYS A 17 -9.67 16.95 9.91
CA LYS A 17 -9.88 16.08 8.74
C LYS A 17 -9.45 14.62 9.00
N HIS A 18 -9.53 14.20 10.25
CA HIS A 18 -9.13 12.89 10.72
C HIS A 18 -10.23 12.33 11.61
N SER A 19 -10.88 11.26 11.15
CA SER A 19 -11.97 10.63 11.89
C SER A 19 -11.44 9.46 12.72
N VAL A 20 -12.01 9.30 13.92
CA VAL A 20 -11.76 8.12 14.76
C VAL A 20 -12.34 6.87 14.08
N PRO A 21 -11.54 5.81 13.86
CA PRO A 21 -12.01 4.54 13.34
C PRO A 21 -12.97 3.80 14.28
N ASN A 22 -13.93 3.06 13.71
CA ASN A 22 -14.90 2.28 14.48
C ASN A 22 -14.26 1.26 15.43
N SER A 23 -13.10 0.72 15.05
CA SER A 23 -12.35 -0.25 15.85
C SER A 23 -11.89 0.30 17.19
N ILE A 24 -11.65 1.61 17.31
CA ILE A 24 -11.11 2.23 18.54
C ILE A 24 -12.11 3.14 19.25
N LEU A 25 -13.32 3.34 18.69
CA LEU A 25 -14.36 4.20 19.27
C LEU A 25 -14.72 3.82 20.71
N HIS A 26 -14.66 2.53 21.03
CA HIS A 26 -14.95 1.99 22.36
C HIS A 26 -13.86 2.32 23.39
N GLN A 27 -12.63 2.62 22.95
CA GLN A 27 -11.50 2.93 23.80
C GLN A 27 -11.47 4.40 24.25
N ILE A 28 -12.18 5.28 23.54
CA ILE A 28 -12.28 6.70 23.89
C ILE A 28 -13.39 6.89 24.93
N LEU A 29 -13.04 6.86 26.21
CA LEU A 29 -13.99 7.04 27.31
C LEU A 29 -13.89 8.44 27.91
N THR A 30 -12.68 8.99 27.97
CA THR A 30 -12.38 10.28 28.59
C THR A 30 -11.89 11.30 27.57
N TYR A 31 -11.84 12.57 27.99
CA TYR A 31 -11.23 13.64 27.19
C TYR A 31 -9.73 13.41 26.98
N ASP A 32 -9.04 12.82 27.94
CA ASP A 32 -7.60 12.57 27.84
C ASP A 32 -7.29 11.51 26.77
N ASP A 33 -8.12 10.48 26.65
CA ASP A 33 -8.03 9.48 25.57
C ASP A 33 -8.15 10.14 24.18
N LEU A 34 -9.09 11.08 24.05
CA LEU A 34 -9.31 11.82 22.81
C LEU A 34 -8.13 12.74 22.49
N LYS A 35 -7.61 13.44 23.50
CA LYS A 35 -6.43 14.30 23.37
C LYS A 35 -5.21 13.48 22.95
N LYS A 36 -4.99 12.33 23.59
CA LYS A 36 -3.91 11.40 23.25
C LYS A 36 -4.00 10.93 21.79
N PHE A 37 -5.18 10.55 21.34
CA PHE A 37 -5.43 10.12 19.96
C PHE A 37 -5.06 11.21 18.93
N TYR A 38 -5.53 12.45 19.12
CA TYR A 38 -5.21 13.53 18.17
C TYR A 38 -3.79 14.09 18.33
N SER A 39 -3.11 13.80 19.45
CA SER A 39 -1.71 14.18 19.65
C SER A 39 -0.74 13.21 18.98
N THR A 40 -1.17 11.98 18.68
CA THR A 40 -0.33 11.00 17.99
C THR A 40 -0.35 11.22 16.47
N PRO A 41 0.81 11.51 15.84
CA PRO A 41 0.87 11.70 14.39
C PRO A 41 0.66 10.36 13.68
N VAL A 42 -0.09 10.38 12.58
CA VAL A 42 -0.29 9.23 11.71
C VAL A 42 0.50 9.45 10.42
N ASP A 43 1.41 8.53 10.12
CA ASP A 43 2.16 8.56 8.87
C ASP A 43 1.49 7.65 7.83
N THR A 44 1.16 8.23 6.68
CA THR A 44 0.56 7.53 5.55
C THR A 44 1.59 7.11 4.49
N VAL A 45 2.86 7.49 4.67
CA VAL A 45 3.93 7.19 3.73
C VAL A 45 4.31 5.72 3.84
N LEU A 46 4.32 5.05 2.69
CA LEU A 46 4.73 3.64 2.59
C LEU A 46 6.19 3.49 3.03
N PRO A 47 6.56 2.40 3.72
CA PRO A 47 7.95 2.18 4.15
C PRO A 47 8.97 2.30 3.01
N LEU A 48 8.65 1.78 1.83
CA LEU A 48 9.50 1.86 0.64
C LEU A 48 9.67 3.32 0.15
N GLU A 49 8.63 4.14 0.24
CA GLU A 49 8.72 5.57 -0.09
C GLU A 49 9.51 6.35 0.95
N ARG A 50 9.44 5.95 2.23
CA ARG A 50 10.29 6.51 3.29
C ARG A 50 11.76 6.25 3.01
N MET A 51 12.10 5.03 2.55
CA MET A 51 13.49 4.68 2.19
C MET A 51 14.06 5.51 1.04
N LYS A 52 13.22 6.08 0.16
CA LYS A 52 13.69 7.03 -0.87
C LYS A 52 14.20 8.35 -0.29
N ARG A 53 13.76 8.70 0.92
CA ARG A 53 14.03 9.99 1.57
C ARG A 53 15.18 9.91 2.58
N ILE A 54 15.72 8.72 2.81
CA ILE A 54 16.79 8.46 3.77
C ILE A 54 18.08 8.23 2.98
N ASP A 55 19.20 8.73 3.48
CA ASP A 55 20.51 8.40 2.94
C ASP A 55 20.81 6.91 3.19
N LEU A 56 20.77 6.14 2.10
CA LEU A 56 21.09 4.72 2.14
C LEU A 56 22.60 4.51 2.32
N PRO A 57 23.01 3.46 3.04
CA PRO A 57 24.42 3.12 3.12
C PRO A 57 24.97 2.77 1.72
N PRO A 58 26.27 3.00 1.45
CA PRO A 58 26.84 2.93 0.10
C PRO A 58 26.78 1.55 -0.54
N ASN A 59 26.58 0.49 0.26
CA ASN A 59 26.44 -0.89 -0.20
C ASN A 59 24.99 -1.33 -0.42
N LEU A 60 24.01 -0.43 -0.29
CA LEU A 60 22.59 -0.76 -0.44
C LEU A 60 21.96 0.02 -1.59
N HIS A 61 21.63 -0.69 -2.66
CA HIS A 61 20.82 -0.16 -3.76
C HIS A 61 19.43 -0.78 -3.73
N VAL A 62 18.39 0.05 -3.67
CA VAL A 62 16.99 -0.40 -3.62
C VAL A 62 16.29 -0.06 -4.93
N GLN A 63 15.73 -1.07 -5.57
CA GLN A 63 14.86 -0.87 -6.74
C GLN A 63 13.46 -0.49 -6.26
N TYR A 64 13.07 0.75 -6.52
CA TYR A 64 11.78 1.27 -6.07
C TYR A 64 10.65 1.05 -7.07
N GLU A 65 10.98 0.94 -8.34
CA GLU A 65 10.00 0.70 -9.38
C GLU A 65 9.65 -0.79 -9.40
N PRO A 66 8.35 -1.13 -9.44
CA PRO A 66 7.94 -2.50 -9.56
C PRO A 66 8.43 -3.08 -10.89
N HIS A 67 9.42 -3.97 -10.82
CA HIS A 67 9.86 -4.72 -11.99
C HIS A 67 9.29 -6.14 -11.93
N ARG A 68 8.66 -6.54 -13.02
CA ARG A 68 8.14 -7.89 -13.21
C ARG A 68 8.43 -8.30 -14.64
N PHE A 69 8.68 -9.59 -14.81
CA PHE A 69 8.77 -10.20 -16.12
C PHE A 69 7.49 -9.91 -16.92
N HIS A 70 7.67 -9.39 -18.13
CA HIS A 70 6.62 -9.25 -19.13
C HIS A 70 7.17 -9.75 -20.46
N PRO A 71 6.48 -10.68 -21.15
CA PRO A 71 7.03 -11.35 -22.33
C PRO A 71 7.44 -10.38 -23.46
N ASP A 72 6.74 -9.25 -23.59
CA ASP A 72 7.00 -8.27 -24.63
C ASP A 72 8.12 -7.27 -24.31
N GLU A 73 8.46 -7.08 -23.03
CA GLU A 73 9.35 -6.01 -22.58
C GLU A 73 10.67 -6.54 -22.00
N ASP A 74 10.66 -7.76 -21.47
CA ASP A 74 11.80 -8.34 -20.75
C ASP A 74 12.63 -9.26 -21.64
N THR A 75 13.84 -8.81 -21.99
CA THR A 75 14.82 -9.58 -22.77
C THR A 75 15.81 -10.37 -21.90
N MET A 76 15.71 -10.28 -20.57
CA MET A 76 16.61 -11.03 -19.68
C MET A 76 16.39 -12.53 -19.86
N PHE A 77 17.47 -13.31 -19.75
CA PHE A 77 17.45 -14.78 -19.85
C PHE A 77 16.79 -15.30 -21.14
N ASN A 78 17.00 -14.62 -22.28
CA ASN A 78 16.38 -14.92 -23.57
C ASN A 78 14.83 -14.88 -23.52
N GLY A 79 14.27 -14.02 -22.66
CA GLY A 79 12.82 -13.90 -22.49
C GLY A 79 12.19 -15.09 -21.75
N GLN A 80 12.99 -15.93 -21.08
CA GLN A 80 12.47 -17.06 -20.31
C GLN A 80 12.06 -16.61 -18.91
N THR A 81 10.78 -16.82 -18.59
CA THR A 81 10.25 -16.63 -17.24
C THR A 81 10.53 -17.83 -16.36
N ALA A 82 10.68 -17.60 -15.05
CA ALA A 82 10.74 -18.68 -14.05
C ALA A 82 9.43 -19.50 -13.95
N PHE A 83 8.32 -18.99 -14.52
CA PHE A 83 7.00 -19.62 -14.44
C PHE A 83 6.29 -19.71 -15.81
N PRO A 84 6.82 -20.49 -16.77
CA PRO A 84 6.40 -20.48 -18.17
C PRO A 84 4.95 -20.96 -18.41
N LYS A 85 4.37 -21.72 -17.49
CA LYS A 85 3.02 -22.29 -17.62
C LYS A 85 1.96 -21.58 -16.78
N SER A 86 2.31 -20.42 -16.20
CA SER A 86 1.41 -19.69 -15.29
C SER A 86 1.03 -18.32 -15.85
N ASN A 87 -0.24 -17.98 -15.73
CA ASN A 87 -0.73 -16.64 -16.07
C ASN A 87 -0.43 -15.66 -14.95
N THR A 88 0.01 -14.45 -15.31
CA THR A 88 0.19 -13.35 -14.36
C THR A 88 -1.04 -12.44 -14.40
N LEU A 89 -2.07 -12.81 -13.65
CA LEU A 89 -3.31 -12.03 -13.58
C LEU A 89 -3.22 -10.94 -12.52
N VAL A 90 -3.39 -9.69 -12.95
CA VAL A 90 -3.44 -8.53 -12.05
C VAL A 90 -4.91 -8.15 -11.82
N THR A 91 -5.47 -8.60 -10.69
CA THR A 91 -6.91 -8.49 -10.39
C THR A 91 -7.30 -7.18 -9.72
N GLY A 92 -6.46 -6.62 -8.85
CA GLY A 92 -6.78 -5.42 -8.09
C GLY A 92 -6.67 -4.13 -8.92
N ILE A 93 -7.63 -3.20 -8.79
CA ILE A 93 -7.65 -1.91 -9.51
C ILE A 93 -6.35 -1.11 -9.30
N ARG A 94 -5.89 -1.00 -8.04
CA ARG A 94 -4.64 -0.30 -7.70
C ARG A 94 -3.42 -1.00 -8.29
N THR A 95 -3.41 -2.33 -8.25
CA THR A 95 -2.33 -3.17 -8.75
C THR A 95 -2.26 -3.11 -10.28
N LYS A 96 -3.40 -3.08 -10.97
CA LYS A 96 -3.50 -3.00 -12.43
C LYS A 96 -2.95 -1.69 -13.00
N ARG A 97 -2.96 -0.61 -12.21
CA ARG A 97 -2.28 0.65 -12.57
C ARG A 97 -0.75 0.55 -12.47
N LYS A 98 -0.24 -0.34 -11.62
CA LYS A 98 1.20 -0.47 -11.33
C LYS A 98 1.87 -1.57 -12.14
N PHE A 99 1.14 -2.64 -12.45
CA PHE A 99 1.67 -3.84 -13.07
C PHE A 99 0.81 -4.23 -14.28
N LYS A 100 1.47 -4.55 -15.38
CA LYS A 100 0.84 -5.19 -16.53
C LYS A 100 0.66 -6.68 -16.24
N GLY A 101 -0.51 -7.22 -16.55
CA GLY A 101 -0.77 -8.65 -16.50
C GLY A 101 -0.42 -9.29 -17.84
N SER A 102 -0.07 -10.56 -17.83
CA SER A 102 0.21 -11.35 -19.03
C SER A 102 -0.55 -12.67 -18.97
N VAL A 103 -1.03 -13.10 -20.14
CA VAL A 103 -1.69 -14.40 -20.33
C VAL A 103 -0.79 -15.22 -21.24
N VAL A 104 -0.47 -16.44 -20.81
CA VAL A 104 0.28 -17.40 -21.61
C VAL A 104 -0.71 -18.13 -22.49
N THR A 105 -0.68 -17.84 -23.79
CA THR A 105 -1.62 -18.40 -24.79
C THR A 105 -1.27 -19.85 -25.17
N SER A 106 -0.02 -20.29 -24.94
CA SER A 106 0.49 -21.58 -25.38
C SER A 106 1.30 -22.26 -24.27
N PRO A 107 0.79 -23.35 -23.65
CA PRO A 107 1.53 -24.10 -22.63
C PRO A 107 2.70 -24.93 -23.18
N PHE A 108 2.88 -24.99 -24.52
CA PHE A 108 3.68 -26.01 -25.20
C PHE A 108 4.85 -25.47 -26.06
N GLU A 109 4.95 -24.17 -26.31
CA GLU A 109 6.03 -23.58 -27.13
C GLU A 109 7.28 -23.14 -26.33
N ALA A 110 7.32 -23.39 -25.02
CA ALA A 110 8.41 -22.93 -24.14
C ALA A 110 9.67 -23.84 -24.15
N TYR A 111 9.83 -24.72 -25.15
CA TYR A 111 10.99 -25.61 -25.30
C TYR A 111 11.47 -25.66 -26.75
#